data_AF-A0A0B3RK21-F1
#
_entry.id   AF-A0A0B3RK21-F1
#
_cell.length_a   1.000
_cell.length_b   1.000
_cell.length_c   1.000
_cell.angle_alpha   90.00
_cell.angle_beta   90.00
_cell.angle_gamma   90.00
#
_symmetry.space_group_name_H-M   'P 1'
#
loop_
_entity.id
_entity.type
_entity.pdbx_description
1 polymer ?
#
loop_
_entity_poly.entity_id
_entity_poly.type
_entity_poly.pdbx_seq_one_letter_code
_entity_poly.pdbx_strand_id
1 'polypeptide(L)' 'MIELLFVACLSGTPGAVEACEEKSLLFTDVTPMTCMMGAQPVLAKWIETHPAFTIQSWKCKTVRSFERDA' A
#
# COMPACT_ATOMS: atom_id res chain seq x y z
N MET A 1 -8.41 5.89 -12.20
CA MET A 1 -7.29 5.12 -11.64
C MET A 1 -7.66 4.66 -10.23
N ILE A 2 -7.15 3.52 -9.79
CA ILE A 2 -7.35 3.01 -8.42
C ILE A 2 -6.00 2.99 -7.72
N GLU A 3 -5.98 3.39 -6.46
CA GLU A 3 -4.80 3.34 -5.61
C GLU A 3 -5.02 2.32 -4.48
N LEU A 4 -4.06 1.42 -4.28
CA LEU A 4 -3.93 0.62 -3.08
C LEU A 4 -2.97 1.34 -2.13
N LEU A 5 -3.54 1.99 -1.13
CA LEU A 5 -2.81 2.69 -0.08
C LEU A 5 -2.63 1.74 1.10
N PHE A 6 -1.43 1.67 1.66
CA PHE A 6 -1.12 0.83 2.81
C PHE A 6 -0.07 1.44 3.73
N VAL A 7 -0.10 1.02 5.00
CA VAL A 7 0.88 1.41 6.02
C VAL A 7 1.84 0.25 6.23
N ALA A 8 3.12 0.50 6.02
CA ALA A 8 4.20 -0.45 6.23
C ALA A 8 5.07 0.00 7.41
N CYS A 9 5.26 -0.84 8.41
CA CYS A 9 6.08 -0.53 9.59
C CYS A 9 7.32 -1.42 9.65
N LEU A 10 8.46 -0.83 10.02
CA LEU A 10 9.71 -1.56 10.15
C LEU A 10 9.62 -2.57 11.30
N SER A 11 9.68 -3.86 10.97
CA SER A 11 9.66 -5.00 11.90
C SER A 11 11.05 -5.58 12.01
N GLY A 12 11.85 -5.08 12.95
CA GLY A 12 13.23 -5.57 13.06
C GLY A 12 14.04 -5.08 14.26
N THR A 13 13.60 -4.03 14.94
CA THR A 13 14.42 -3.45 16.02
C THR A 13 13.61 -3.32 17.31
N PRO A 14 13.72 -4.25 18.26
CA PRO A 14 13.21 -4.05 19.61
C PRO A 14 13.86 -2.80 20.22
N GLY A 15 13.04 -1.81 20.60
CA GLY A 15 13.50 -0.52 21.16
C GLY A 15 13.66 0.60 20.14
N ALA A 16 13.43 0.37 18.84
CA ALA A 16 13.19 1.46 17.90
C ALA A 16 11.72 1.89 17.99
N VAL A 17 11.47 3.20 17.87
CA VAL A 17 10.13 3.70 17.56
C VAL A 17 9.68 3.02 16.27
N GLU A 18 8.51 2.38 16.27
CA GLU A 18 7.96 1.74 15.07
C GLU A 18 7.86 2.78 13.94
N ALA A 19 8.81 2.73 13.02
CA ALA A 19 8.85 3.63 11.88
C ALA A 19 7.85 3.10 10.85
N CYS A 20 6.68 3.72 10.82
CA CYS A 20 5.61 3.41 9.89
C CYS A 20 5.57 4.44 8.76
N GLU A 21 5.47 3.93 7.53
CA GLU A 21 5.39 4.74 6.33
C GLU A 21 4.14 4.40 5.52
N GLU A 22 3.50 5.44 5.00
CA GLU A 22 2.42 5.28 4.02
C GLU A 22 3.02 5.05 2.64
N LYS A 23 2.67 3.93 2.01
CA LYS A 23 3.07 3.57 0.66
C LYS A 23 1.82 3.36 -0.19
N SER A 24 1.92 3.57 -1.49
CA SER A 24 0.82 3.31 -2.40
C SER A 24 1.24 2.66 -3.71
N LEU A 25 0.32 1.89 -4.28
CA LEU A 25 0.45 1.29 -5.60
C LEU A 25 -0.71 1.76 -6.47
N LEU A 26 -0.38 2.27 -7.65
CA LEU A 26 -1.36 2.74 -8.61
C LEU A 26 -1.68 1.66 -9.63
N PHE A 27 -2.97 1.46 -9.87
CA PHE A 27 -3.48 0.57 -10.88
C PHE A 27 -4.26 1.37 -11.93
N THR A 28 -3.86 1.17 -13.19
CA THR A 28 -4.61 1.56 -14.38
C THR A 28 -5.54 0.41 -14.79
N ASP A 29 -6.71 0.72 -15.34
CA ASP A 29 -7.66 -0.27 -15.86
C ASP A 29 -8.20 -1.34 -14.89
N VAL A 30 -8.21 -1.08 -13.57
CA VAL A 30 -8.87 -1.97 -12.60
C VAL A 30 -10.09 -1.31 -11.95
N THR A 31 -11.08 -2.13 -11.59
CA THR A 31 -12.21 -1.67 -10.78
C THR A 31 -11.86 -1.69 -9.29
N PRO A 32 -12.57 -0.93 -8.43
CA PRO A 32 -12.40 -1.02 -6.97
C PRO A 32 -12.58 -2.44 -6.44
N MET A 33 -13.53 -3.21 -6.99
CA MET A 33 -13.74 -4.61 -6.60
C MET A 33 -12.54 -5.49 -6.97
N THR A 34 -11.98 -5.32 -8.17
CA THR A 34 -10.77 -6.02 -8.60
C THR A 34 -9.57 -5.70 -7.68
N CYS A 35 -9.41 -4.43 -7.28
CA CYS A 35 -8.38 -4.03 -6.33
C CYS A 35 -8.55 -4.71 -4.97
N MET A 36 -9.77 -4.72 -4.41
CA MET A 36 -10.06 -5.38 -3.13
C MET A 36 -9.73 -6.88 -3.16
N MET A 37 -10.09 -7.58 -4.24
CA MET A 37 -9.78 -9.01 -4.40
C MET A 37 -8.29 -9.26 -4.64
N GLY A 38 -7.60 -8.37 -5.34
CA GLY A 38 -6.18 -8.50 -5.69
C GLY A 38 -5.19 -7.88 -4.71
N ALA A 39 -5.64 -7.11 -3.71
CA ALA A 39 -4.75 -6.35 -2.84
C ALA A 39 -3.84 -7.25 -2.00
N GLN A 40 -4.39 -8.32 -1.40
CA GLN A 40 -3.65 -9.24 -0.56
C GLN A 40 -2.44 -9.89 -1.26
N PRO A 41 -2.57 -10.54 -2.44
CA PRO A 41 -1.41 -11.12 -3.13
C PRO A 41 -0.41 -10.06 -3.61
N VAL A 42 -0.87 -8.85 -3.96
CA VAL A 42 0.02 -7.74 -4.32
C VAL A 42 0.85 -7.29 -3.11
N LEU A 43 0.23 -7.12 -1.94
CA LEU A 43 0.92 -6.76 -0.70
C LEU A 43 1.89 -7.86 -0.25
N ALA A 44 1.52 -9.13 -0.39
CA ALA A 44 2.41 -10.25 -0.10
C ALA A 44 3.68 -10.17 -0.95
N LYS A 45 3.56 -9.95 -2.26
CA LYS A 45 4.69 -9.75 -3.16
C LYS A 45 5.54 -8.53 -2.79
N TRP A 46 4.90 -7.47 -2.32
CA TRP A 46 5.62 -6.29 -1.83
C TRP A 46 6.46 -6.63 -0.60
N ILE A 47 5.93 -7.38 0.37
CA ILE A 47 6.65 -7.83 1.57
C ILE A 47 7.84 -8.72 1.19
N GLU A 48 7.71 -9.61 0.20
CA GLU A 48 8.82 -10.45 -0.28
C GLU A 48 10.02 -9.61 -0.74
N THR A 49 9.77 -8.41 -1.29
CA THR A 49 10.81 -7.46 -1.68
C THR A 49 11.24 -6.51 -0.55
N HIS A 50 10.47 -6.44 0.54
CA HIS A 50 10.68 -5.56 1.70
C HIS A 50 10.53 -6.34 3.01
N PRO A 51 11.37 -7.36 3.27
CA PRO A 51 11.17 -8.29 4.39
C PRO A 51 11.33 -7.64 5.78
N ALA A 52 11.96 -6.46 5.84
CA ALA A 52 12.07 -5.68 7.08
C ALA A 52 10.77 -4.93 7.43
N PHE A 53 9.75 -4.94 6.57
CA PHE A 53 8.50 -4.23 6.78
C PHE A 53 7.32 -5.19 6.95
N THR A 54 6.39 -4.80 7.82
CA THR A 54 5.09 -5.47 8.00
C THR A 54 3.97 -4.52 7.63
N ILE A 55 2.94 -5.03 6.96
CA ILE A 55 1.75 -4.28 6.58
C ILE A 55 0.77 -4.23 7.76
N GLN A 56 0.49 -3.03 8.29
CA GLN A 56 -0.47 -2.83 9.37
C GLN A 56 -1.92 -2.70 8.86
N SER A 57 -2.11 -1.96 7.77
CA SER A 57 -3.43 -1.68 7.23
C SER A 57 -3.34 -1.32 5.74
N TRP A 58 -4.41 -1.53 5.01
CA TRP A 58 -4.50 -1.23 3.59
C TRP A 58 -5.94 -0.92 3.17
N LYS A 59 -6.09 -0.14 2.10
CA LYS A 59 -7.38 0.13 1.46
C LYS A 59 -7.20 0.46 -0.01
N CYS A 60 -8.18 0.09 -0.82
CA CYS A 60 -8.30 0.58 -2.19
C CYS A 60 -9.13 1.85 -2.20
N LYS A 61 -8.63 2.91 -2.83
CA LYS A 61 -9.36 4.16 -3.05
C LYS A 61 -9.34 4.53 -4.52
N THR A 62 -10.44 5.08 -5.00
CA THR A 62 -10.48 5.66 -6.35
C THR A 62 -9.73 6.98 -6.31
N VAL A 63 -8.67 7.09 -7.11
CA VAL A 63 -8.00 8.37 -7.35
C VAL A 63 -8.60 9.00 -8.60
N ARG A 64 -9.30 10.12 -8.40
CA ARG A 64 -9.60 11.02 -9.50
C ARG A 64 -8.29 11.70 -9.86
N SER A 65 -7.85 11.55 -11.10
CA SER A 65 -6.81 12.38 -11.71
C SER A 65 -7.33 13.82 -11.73
N PHE A 66 -7.21 14.52 -10.61
CA PHE A 66 -7.22 15.97 -10.61
C PHE A 66 -5.82 16.35 -10.20
N GLU A 67 -4.94 16.44 -11.19
CA GLU A 67 -3.83 17.38 -11.13
C GLU A 67 -4.39 18.71 -10.65
N ARG A 68 -4.13 19.02 -9.38
CA ARG A 68 -4.08 20.37 -8.87
C ARG A 68 -2.87 20.44 -7.94
N ASP A 69 -1.70 20.32 -8.57
CA ASP A 69 -0.58 21.16 -8.19
C ASP A 69 -0.85 22.52 -8.85
N ALA A 70 -1.21 23.51 -8.03
CA ALA A 70 -1.34 24.91 -8.39
C ALA A 70 -0.52 25.72 -7.38
#